data_AF-A0AAP5YDH1-F1
#
_entry.id   AF-A0AAP5YDH1-F1
#
_cell.length_a   1.000
_cell.length_b   1.000
_cell.length_c   1.000
_cell.angle_alpha   90.00
_cell.angle_beta   90.00
_cell.angle_gamma   90.00
#
_symmetry.space_group_name_H-M   'P 1'
#
loop_
_entity.id
_entity.type
_entity.pdbx_description
1 polymer ?
#
loop_
_entity_poly.entity_id
_entity_poly.type
_entity_poly.pdbx_seq_one_letter_code
_entity_poly.pdbx_strand_id
1 'polypeptide(L)'
;DGSFSYVATADGNPVFTLVVETDGSYNFTLEGPIDHAINSDELTLNFPIIATDFDGDTSSAVIPVTIFDDQPTITNVDAITVDEDDLTRIGSAQDGVVSIDGKFTTTEGSDRVVSYQLDGSTNPVAGLTSHGEVVDLVETANADGSFTYTATADGNPVFTLVVNTDGSYNFTLEGPIDHATGSDELTLNFPIIATDFDGDTSSATIPVTIVDDQPTINNVQAI
;
A
#
# COMPACT_ATOMS: atom_id res chain seq x y z
N ASP A 1 -5.10 41.74 22.06
CA ASP A 1 -5.64 42.00 20.70
C ASP A 1 -7.11 41.64 20.60
N GLY A 2 -7.62 40.69 21.38
CA GLY A 2 -9.05 40.37 21.41
C GLY A 2 -9.47 39.42 20.30
N SER A 3 -8.51 38.86 19.57
CA SER A 3 -8.72 37.75 18.65
C SER A 3 -9.06 36.48 19.43
N PHE A 4 -9.88 35.63 18.80
CA PHE A 4 -10.22 34.30 19.29
C PHE A 4 -9.54 33.24 18.43
N SER A 5 -9.05 32.17 19.05
CA SER A 5 -8.44 31.04 18.35
C SER A 5 -9.11 29.73 18.74
N TYR A 6 -9.57 28.96 17.75
CA TYR A 6 -9.86 27.53 17.91
C TYR A 6 -8.65 26.75 17.43
N VAL A 7 -8.13 25.84 18.24
CA VAL A 7 -7.08 24.89 17.86
C VAL A 7 -7.62 23.49 18.12
N ALA A 8 -7.70 22.67 17.08
CA ALA A 8 -7.97 21.24 17.21
C ALA A 8 -6.65 20.47 17.19
N THR A 9 -6.55 19.43 18.02
CA THR A 9 -5.34 18.61 18.11
C THR A 9 -5.67 17.13 18.10
N ALA A 10 -4.82 16.31 17.46
CA ALA A 10 -4.81 14.85 17.54
C ALA A 10 -3.47 14.39 18.12
N ASP A 11 -3.50 13.56 19.17
CA ASP A 11 -2.31 13.12 19.92
C ASP A 11 -1.37 14.25 20.35
N GLY A 12 -1.93 15.42 20.63
CA GLY A 12 -1.19 16.62 21.04
C GLY A 12 -0.58 17.42 19.89
N ASN A 13 -0.75 17.02 18.63
CA ASN A 13 -0.34 17.78 17.45
C ASN A 13 -1.52 18.58 16.89
N PRO A 14 -1.36 19.86 16.53
CA PRO A 14 -2.40 20.63 15.84
C PRO A 14 -2.84 19.96 14.54
N VAL A 15 -4.15 19.90 14.33
CA VAL A 15 -4.81 19.40 13.13
C VAL A 15 -5.37 20.56 12.32
N PHE A 16 -5.96 21.55 12.98
CA PHE A 16 -6.29 22.82 12.36
C PHE A 16 -6.33 23.95 13.38
N THR A 17 -6.18 25.17 12.87
CA THR A 17 -6.33 26.41 13.62
C THR A 17 -7.28 27.36 12.89
N LEU A 18 -8.27 27.90 13.60
CA LEU A 18 -9.11 29.02 13.16
C LEU A 18 -8.82 30.23 14.05
N VAL A 19 -8.36 31.32 13.44
CA VAL A 19 -8.21 32.62 14.11
C VAL A 19 -9.30 33.55 13.60
N VAL A 20 -10.03 34.19 14.51
CA VAL A 20 -11.02 35.23 14.22
C VAL A 20 -10.56 36.52 14.89
N GLU A 21 -10.35 37.55 14.09
CA GLU A 21 -9.91 38.87 14.53
C GLU A 21 -11.10 39.74 14.95
N THR A 22 -10.83 40.78 15.74
CA THR A 22 -11.89 41.69 16.24
C THR A 22 -12.59 42.50 15.16
N ASP A 23 -11.98 42.63 13.99
CA ASP A 23 -12.58 43.28 12.82
C ASP A 23 -13.49 42.33 11.99
N GLY A 24 -13.62 41.09 12.43
CA GLY A 24 -14.41 40.04 11.78
C GLY A 24 -13.69 39.31 10.66
N SER A 25 -12.44 39.67 10.35
CA SER A 25 -11.61 38.84 9.47
C SER A 25 -11.25 37.53 10.16
N TYR A 26 -11.09 36.47 9.38
CA TYR A 26 -10.74 35.15 9.90
C TYR A 26 -9.80 34.41 8.95
N ASN A 27 -9.00 33.51 9.53
CA ASN A 27 -8.12 32.61 8.79
C ASN A 27 -8.23 31.19 9.34
N PHE A 28 -8.48 30.23 8.46
CA PHE A 28 -8.45 28.80 8.78
C PHE A 28 -7.19 28.18 8.18
N THR A 29 -6.46 27.42 8.98
CA THR A 29 -5.27 26.68 8.54
C THR A 29 -5.48 25.21 8.88
N LEU A 30 -5.48 24.35 7.85
CA LEU A 30 -5.40 22.89 8.03
C LEU A 30 -3.92 22.53 8.17
N GLU A 31 -3.58 21.87 9.28
CA GLU A 31 -2.20 21.56 9.69
C GLU A 31 -1.90 20.05 9.67
N GLY A 32 -2.95 19.21 9.63
CA GLY A 32 -2.85 17.77 9.51
C GLY A 32 -4.09 17.14 8.87
N PRO A 33 -4.03 15.83 8.56
CA PRO A 33 -5.14 15.08 7.99
C PRO A 33 -6.34 15.02 8.94
N ILE A 34 -7.53 14.85 8.38
CA ILE A 34 -8.78 14.65 9.12
C ILE A 34 -9.54 13.52 8.45
N ASP A 35 -9.71 12.42 9.19
CA ASP A 35 -10.51 11.27 8.75
C ASP A 35 -11.93 11.72 8.36
N HIS A 36 -12.35 11.36 7.15
CA HIS A 36 -13.68 11.56 6.62
C HIS A 36 -14.62 10.42 7.03
N ALA A 37 -15.92 10.63 6.79
CA ALA A 37 -16.91 9.60 7.03
C ALA A 37 -16.92 8.61 5.86
N ILE A 38 -17.19 7.33 6.13
CA ILE A 38 -17.23 6.28 5.10
C ILE A 38 -18.05 6.70 3.86
N ASN A 39 -17.41 6.71 2.68
CA ASN A 39 -17.89 7.23 1.39
C ASN A 39 -18.27 8.73 1.42
N SER A 40 -17.37 9.61 1.86
CA SER A 40 -17.67 11.04 1.99
C SER A 40 -16.49 11.95 1.69
N ASP A 41 -16.48 12.52 0.50
CA ASP A 41 -15.41 13.41 0.03
C ASP A 41 -15.42 14.85 0.65
N GLU A 42 -16.29 15.11 1.63
CA GLU A 42 -16.41 16.42 2.27
C GLU A 42 -16.71 16.33 3.77
N LEU A 43 -16.03 17.16 4.56
CA LEU A 43 -16.33 17.42 5.97
C LEU A 43 -16.58 18.91 6.21
N THR A 44 -17.77 19.27 6.68
CA THR A 44 -18.09 20.67 7.05
C THR A 44 -18.03 20.88 8.55
N LEU A 45 -17.12 21.74 8.99
CA LEU A 45 -16.97 22.22 10.36
C LEU A 45 -17.68 23.58 10.53
N ASN A 46 -18.52 23.69 11.55
CA ASN A 46 -19.27 24.90 11.85
C ASN A 46 -18.75 25.56 13.13
N PHE A 47 -18.18 26.76 13.01
CA PHE A 47 -17.65 27.51 14.14
C PHE A 47 -18.62 28.62 14.54
N PRO A 48 -19.37 28.48 15.65
CA PRO A 48 -20.24 29.54 16.13
C PRO A 48 -19.42 30.68 16.72
N ILE A 49 -19.73 31.91 16.32
CA ILE A 49 -19.11 33.13 16.84
C ILE A 49 -20.17 34.06 17.46
N ILE A 50 -19.73 34.89 18.41
CA ILE A 50 -20.55 35.90 19.08
C ILE A 50 -19.80 37.22 19.03
N ALA A 51 -20.47 38.27 18.55
CA ALA A 51 -20.01 39.65 18.67
C ALA A 51 -20.75 40.33 19.83
N THR A 52 -20.05 41.18 20.57
CA THR A 52 -20.60 41.99 21.67
C THR A 52 -20.21 43.44 21.45
N ASP A 53 -21.17 44.36 21.51
CA ASP A 53 -20.88 45.79 21.42
C ASP A 53 -20.47 46.38 22.78
N PHE A 54 -20.39 47.71 22.86
CA PHE A 54 -19.80 48.39 24.02
C PHE A 54 -20.71 48.37 25.25
N ASP A 55 -22.03 48.41 25.08
CA ASP A 55 -23.01 48.36 26.17
C ASP A 55 -23.55 46.95 26.45
N GLY A 56 -23.15 45.96 25.65
CA GLY A 56 -23.25 44.54 25.98
C GLY A 56 -24.30 43.78 25.18
N ASP A 57 -24.88 44.39 24.15
CA ASP A 57 -25.74 43.70 23.20
C ASP A 57 -24.92 42.70 22.38
N THR A 58 -25.52 41.56 22.08
CA THR A 58 -24.83 40.46 21.39
C THR A 58 -25.51 40.05 20.09
N SER A 59 -24.72 39.67 19.11
CA SER A 59 -25.18 39.00 17.88
C SER A 59 -24.35 37.75 17.62
N SER A 60 -24.93 36.73 16.99
CA SER A 60 -24.24 35.48 16.67
C SER A 60 -24.28 35.16 15.18
N ALA A 61 -23.24 34.45 14.73
CA ALA A 61 -23.11 33.93 13.38
C ALA A 61 -22.35 32.60 13.40
N VAL A 62 -22.28 31.93 12.26
CA VAL A 62 -21.50 30.70 12.09
C VAL A 62 -20.55 30.89 10.91
N ILE A 63 -19.29 30.49 11.10
CA ILE A 63 -18.31 30.37 10.03
C ILE A 63 -18.28 28.89 9.60
N PRO A 64 -18.78 28.55 8.40
CA PRO A 64 -18.63 27.21 7.85
C PRO A 64 -17.26 27.05 7.19
N VAL A 65 -16.57 25.95 7.48
CA VAL A 65 -15.35 25.53 6.80
C VAL A 65 -15.59 24.13 6.25
N THR A 66 -15.49 23.97 4.93
CA THR A 66 -15.57 22.67 4.27
C THR A 66 -14.16 22.22 3.92
N ILE A 67 -13.82 21.02 4.36
CA ILE A 67 -12.60 20.29 4.03
C ILE A 67 -13.01 19.25 3.00
N PHE A 68 -12.22 19.14 1.93
CA PHE A 68 -12.43 18.17 0.87
C PHE A 68 -11.44 17.04 1.06
N ASP A 69 -11.91 15.83 0.80
CA ASP A 69 -11.08 14.64 0.83
C ASP A 69 -10.29 14.47 -0.47
N ASP A 70 -9.19 13.75 -0.38
CA ASP A 70 -8.38 13.33 -1.52
C ASP A 70 -8.01 11.85 -1.43
N GLN A 71 -7.92 11.21 -2.59
CA GLN A 71 -7.60 9.79 -2.69
C GLN A 71 -6.13 9.50 -2.38
N PRO A 72 -5.82 8.31 -1.81
CA PRO A 72 -4.46 7.88 -1.61
C PRO A 72 -3.76 7.71 -2.97
N THR A 73 -2.44 7.77 -2.99
CA THR A 73 -1.66 7.48 -4.21
C THR A 73 -0.43 6.63 -3.92
N ILE A 74 -0.27 5.54 -4.66
CA ILE A 74 0.93 4.69 -4.61
C ILE A 74 1.94 5.15 -5.68
N THR A 75 3.21 5.27 -5.29
CA THR A 75 4.34 5.64 -6.15
C THR A 75 5.61 4.86 -5.78
N ASN A 76 6.65 4.94 -6.62
CA ASN A 76 7.97 4.35 -6.35
C ASN A 76 7.90 2.86 -5.94
N VAL A 77 7.16 2.05 -6.70
CA VAL A 77 7.10 0.61 -6.47
C VAL A 77 8.43 -0.01 -6.91
N ASP A 78 9.13 -0.64 -5.98
CA ASP A 78 10.37 -1.36 -6.30
C ASP A 78 10.10 -2.51 -7.27
N ALA A 79 11.04 -2.76 -8.18
CA ALA A 79 11.06 -3.99 -8.97
C ALA A 79 12.08 -4.94 -8.36
N ILE A 80 11.69 -6.19 -8.16
CA ILE A 80 12.55 -7.19 -7.52
C ILE A 80 12.80 -8.37 -8.45
N THR A 81 13.93 -9.04 -8.24
CA THR A 81 14.36 -10.16 -9.05
C THR A 81 14.90 -11.28 -8.17
N VAL A 82 14.54 -12.51 -8.49
CA VAL A 82 15.06 -13.75 -7.90
C VAL A 82 15.51 -14.69 -9.01
N ASP A 83 16.42 -15.60 -8.70
CA ASP A 83 16.96 -16.58 -9.64
C ASP A 83 16.57 -18.00 -9.22
N GLU A 84 16.17 -18.82 -10.18
CA GLU A 84 15.90 -20.25 -9.94
C GLU A 84 17.17 -21.05 -9.69
N ASP A 85 18.32 -20.58 -10.19
CA ASP A 85 19.62 -21.23 -9.97
C ASP A 85 20.04 -21.21 -8.48
N ASP A 86 19.41 -20.33 -7.69
CA ASP A 86 19.59 -20.16 -6.26
C ASP A 86 18.67 -21.05 -5.40
N LEU A 87 17.69 -21.73 -6.03
CA LEU A 87 16.80 -22.64 -5.32
C LEU A 87 17.59 -23.78 -4.67
N THR A 88 17.53 -23.86 -3.34
CA THR A 88 18.26 -24.87 -2.58
C THR A 88 17.91 -26.28 -3.08
N ARG A 89 18.93 -27.13 -3.24
CA ARG A 89 18.85 -28.55 -3.68
C ARG A 89 18.61 -28.76 -5.18
N ILE A 90 17.99 -27.82 -5.90
CA ILE A 90 17.62 -28.02 -7.31
C ILE A 90 18.30 -27.06 -8.27
N GLY A 91 18.58 -25.83 -7.85
CA GLY A 91 19.25 -24.83 -8.67
C GLY A 91 20.71 -25.19 -8.97
N SER A 92 21.23 -24.69 -10.09
CA SER A 92 22.57 -25.04 -10.54
C SER A 92 23.71 -24.34 -9.77
N ALA A 93 23.48 -23.14 -9.22
CA ALA A 93 24.48 -22.32 -8.51
C ALA A 93 24.34 -22.38 -6.99
N GLN A 94 23.15 -22.09 -6.45
CA GLN A 94 22.80 -22.13 -5.03
C GLN A 94 23.68 -21.21 -4.15
N ASP A 95 24.06 -20.03 -4.64
CA ASP A 95 24.96 -19.11 -3.91
C ASP A 95 24.37 -17.71 -3.65
N GLY A 96 23.21 -17.39 -4.18
CA GLY A 96 22.44 -16.19 -3.92
C GLY A 96 21.26 -16.37 -2.97
N VAL A 97 20.21 -15.56 -3.17
CA VAL A 97 19.09 -15.41 -2.25
C VAL A 97 17.76 -15.56 -2.99
N VAL A 98 16.87 -16.38 -2.41
CA VAL A 98 15.53 -16.61 -2.95
C VAL A 98 14.46 -15.75 -2.29
N SER A 99 14.82 -14.93 -1.31
CA SER A 99 13.92 -14.04 -0.58
C SER A 99 14.41 -12.59 -0.69
N ILE A 100 13.56 -11.72 -1.23
CA ILE A 100 13.87 -10.32 -1.51
C ILE A 100 12.75 -9.43 -0.96
N ASP A 101 13.16 -8.38 -0.26
CA ASP A 101 12.27 -7.31 0.19
C ASP A 101 12.17 -6.21 -0.88
N GLY A 102 10.99 -5.62 -0.99
CA GLY A 102 10.74 -4.40 -1.76
C GLY A 102 9.76 -3.49 -1.03
N LYS A 103 9.58 -2.27 -1.53
CA LYS A 103 8.65 -1.31 -0.97
C LYS A 103 8.01 -0.46 -2.06
N PHE A 104 6.85 0.09 -1.74
CA PHE A 104 6.28 1.24 -2.42
C PHE A 104 6.00 2.37 -1.44
N THR A 105 5.85 3.58 -1.98
CA THR A 105 5.52 4.78 -1.21
C THR A 105 4.06 5.14 -1.41
N THR A 106 3.35 5.43 -0.32
CA THR A 106 1.97 5.91 -0.38
C THR A 106 1.88 7.33 0.14
N THR A 107 1.22 8.21 -0.61
CA THR A 107 0.71 9.48 -0.08
C THR A 107 -0.71 9.22 0.36
N GLU A 108 -0.99 9.37 1.65
CA GLU A 108 -2.27 8.97 2.24
C GLU A 108 -3.40 9.94 1.91
N GLY A 109 -3.08 11.24 1.76
CA GLY A 109 -4.09 12.28 1.54
C GLY A 109 -4.60 12.84 2.87
N SER A 110 -5.90 13.14 2.93
CA SER A 110 -6.60 13.73 4.07
C SER A 110 -7.02 12.67 5.08
N ASP A 111 -7.05 11.41 4.66
CA ASP A 111 -7.33 10.23 5.46
C ASP A 111 -6.12 9.30 5.49
N ARG A 112 -6.05 8.43 6.51
CA ARG A 112 -4.98 7.44 6.60
C ARG A 112 -5.29 6.23 5.71
N VAL A 113 -4.25 5.64 5.12
CA VAL A 113 -4.38 4.33 4.44
C VAL A 113 -4.56 3.23 5.49
N VAL A 114 -5.57 2.37 5.32
CA VAL A 114 -5.91 1.31 6.28
C VAL A 114 -5.60 -0.10 5.79
N SER A 115 -5.45 -0.31 4.47
CA SER A 115 -5.06 -1.63 3.94
C SER A 115 -4.30 -1.56 2.63
N TYR A 116 -3.41 -2.54 2.45
CA TYR A 116 -2.79 -2.89 1.17
C TYR A 116 -3.13 -4.35 0.85
N GLN A 117 -3.79 -4.60 -0.28
CA GLN A 117 -4.24 -5.93 -0.69
C GLN A 117 -4.11 -6.09 -2.20
N LEU A 118 -3.76 -7.28 -2.69
CA LEU A 118 -3.78 -7.54 -4.13
C LEU A 118 -5.20 -7.43 -4.70
N ASP A 119 -5.29 -6.96 -5.94
CA ASP A 119 -6.55 -6.89 -6.67
C ASP A 119 -7.04 -8.30 -7.03
N GLY A 120 -7.98 -8.81 -6.24
CA GLY A 120 -8.61 -10.11 -6.43
C GLY A 120 -9.49 -10.23 -7.70
N SER A 121 -9.69 -9.15 -8.46
CA SER A 121 -10.32 -9.22 -9.79
C SER A 121 -9.39 -9.75 -10.87
N THR A 122 -8.10 -9.83 -10.57
CA THR A 122 -7.04 -10.34 -11.46
C THR A 122 -6.47 -11.65 -10.93
N ASN A 123 -5.96 -12.49 -11.83
CA ASN A 123 -5.19 -13.68 -11.45
C ASN A 123 -3.74 -13.49 -11.93
N PRO A 124 -2.81 -13.09 -11.05
CA PRO A 124 -1.42 -12.83 -11.43
C PRO A 124 -0.63 -14.09 -11.80
N VAL A 125 -1.14 -15.28 -11.46
CA VAL A 125 -0.53 -16.58 -11.81
C VAL A 125 -1.29 -17.32 -12.92
N ALA A 126 -2.14 -16.62 -13.68
CA ALA A 126 -2.93 -17.23 -14.74
C ALA A 126 -2.05 -17.91 -15.81
N GLY A 127 -2.21 -19.22 -15.96
CA GLY A 127 -1.46 -20.02 -16.94
C GLY A 127 -0.04 -20.37 -16.52
N LEU A 128 0.36 -20.00 -15.30
CA LEU A 128 1.64 -20.37 -14.71
C LEU A 128 1.62 -21.86 -14.36
N THR A 129 2.71 -22.56 -14.66
CA THR A 129 2.92 -23.95 -14.25
C THR A 129 4.24 -24.12 -13.54
N SER A 130 4.33 -25.16 -12.72
CA SER A 130 5.55 -25.62 -12.07
C SER A 130 5.61 -27.13 -12.24
N HIS A 131 6.66 -27.62 -12.91
CA HIS A 131 6.80 -29.03 -13.29
C HIS A 131 5.61 -29.57 -14.10
N GLY A 132 5.00 -28.71 -14.92
CA GLY A 132 3.84 -29.00 -15.74
C GLY A 132 2.49 -28.96 -15.00
N GLU A 133 2.49 -28.75 -13.69
CA GLU A 133 1.29 -28.63 -12.87
C GLU A 133 0.89 -27.17 -12.71
N VAL A 134 -0.42 -26.89 -12.69
CA VAL A 134 -0.93 -25.52 -12.58
C VAL A 134 -0.58 -24.92 -11.21
N VAL A 135 -0.13 -23.66 -11.22
CA VAL A 135 0.11 -22.89 -10.00
C VAL A 135 -1.19 -22.22 -9.55
N ASP A 136 -1.60 -22.53 -8.33
CA ASP A 136 -2.71 -21.88 -7.64
C ASP A 136 -2.19 -20.90 -6.58
N LEU A 137 -2.78 -19.70 -6.50
CA LEU A 137 -2.44 -18.68 -5.51
C LEU A 137 -3.57 -18.56 -4.47
N VAL A 138 -3.21 -18.63 -3.19
CA VAL A 138 -4.15 -18.50 -2.07
C VAL A 138 -3.77 -17.30 -1.20
N GLU A 139 -4.73 -16.41 -0.97
CA GLU A 139 -4.61 -15.30 -0.03
C GLU A 139 -4.97 -15.74 1.40
N THR A 140 -4.21 -15.25 2.37
CA THR A 140 -4.48 -15.36 3.81
C THR A 140 -4.35 -13.98 4.45
N ALA A 141 -5.41 -13.50 5.09
CA ALA A 141 -5.38 -12.30 5.92
C ALA A 141 -4.76 -12.61 7.29
N ASN A 142 -3.78 -11.81 7.70
CA ASN A 142 -3.07 -11.98 8.97
C ASN A 142 -3.67 -11.09 10.07
N ALA A 143 -3.41 -11.44 11.33
CA ALA A 143 -3.95 -10.72 12.49
C ALA A 143 -3.38 -9.30 12.67
N ASP A 144 -2.24 -9.00 12.05
CA ASP A 144 -1.59 -7.69 12.04
C ASP A 144 -2.04 -6.78 10.89
N GLY A 145 -2.98 -7.25 10.05
CA GLY A 145 -3.49 -6.53 8.89
C GLY A 145 -2.69 -6.75 7.60
N SER A 146 -1.59 -7.49 7.64
CA SER A 146 -0.86 -7.91 6.43
C SER A 146 -1.60 -9.02 5.68
N PHE A 147 -1.24 -9.23 4.42
CA PHE A 147 -1.74 -10.34 3.60
C PHE A 147 -0.59 -11.22 3.11
N THR A 148 -0.77 -12.54 3.22
CA THR A 148 0.13 -13.55 2.68
C THR A 148 -0.50 -14.24 1.48
N TYR A 149 0.22 -14.31 0.37
CA TYR A 149 -0.17 -14.97 -0.86
C TYR A 149 0.75 -16.15 -1.10
N THR A 150 0.22 -17.37 -0.98
CA THR A 150 0.99 -18.61 -1.14
C THR A 150 0.64 -19.26 -2.46
N ALA A 151 1.65 -19.46 -3.30
CA ALA A 151 1.54 -20.15 -4.58
C ALA A 151 1.98 -21.60 -4.44
N THR A 152 1.13 -22.52 -4.91
CA THR A 152 1.41 -23.96 -4.88
C THR A 152 1.08 -24.65 -6.19
N ALA A 153 1.79 -25.72 -6.53
CA ALA A 153 1.49 -26.60 -7.65
C ALA A 153 1.45 -28.06 -7.17
N ASP A 154 0.30 -28.72 -7.35
CA ASP A 154 0.01 -30.05 -6.76
C ASP A 154 0.34 -30.13 -5.25
N GLY A 155 0.09 -29.03 -4.52
CA GLY A 155 0.38 -28.92 -3.09
C GLY A 155 1.85 -28.69 -2.71
N ASN A 156 2.75 -28.57 -3.68
CA ASN A 156 4.15 -28.19 -3.46
C ASN A 156 4.29 -26.65 -3.48
N PRO A 157 5.08 -26.05 -2.58
CA PRO A 157 5.30 -24.60 -2.57
C PRO A 157 6.08 -24.16 -3.82
N VAL A 158 5.65 -23.05 -4.41
CA VAL A 158 6.30 -22.40 -5.57
C VAL A 158 6.84 -21.04 -5.15
N PHE A 159 6.02 -20.19 -4.53
CA PHE A 159 6.49 -18.95 -3.92
C PHE A 159 5.51 -18.44 -2.86
N THR A 160 6.00 -17.51 -2.04
CA THR A 160 5.18 -16.74 -1.10
C THR A 160 5.44 -15.24 -1.29
N LEU A 161 4.37 -14.45 -1.36
CA LEU A 161 4.42 -12.97 -1.31
C LEU A 161 3.71 -12.50 -0.04
N VAL A 162 4.39 -11.70 0.78
CA VAL A 162 3.80 -11.06 1.96
C VAL A 162 3.73 -9.56 1.71
N VAL A 163 2.56 -8.95 1.86
CA VAL A 163 2.35 -7.50 1.77
C VAL A 163 2.03 -6.96 3.15
N ASN A 164 2.90 -6.09 3.67
CA ASN A 164 2.79 -5.53 5.01
C ASN A 164 1.96 -4.24 5.03
N THR A 165 1.50 -3.85 6.21
CA THR A 165 0.69 -2.64 6.43
C THR A 165 1.45 -1.33 6.28
N ASP A 166 2.78 -1.36 6.13
CA ASP A 166 3.63 -0.18 5.95
C ASP A 166 4.06 0.05 4.49
N GLY A 167 3.49 -0.71 3.55
CA GLY A 167 3.81 -0.67 2.12
C GLY A 167 5.07 -1.44 1.73
N SER A 168 5.75 -2.11 2.67
CA SER A 168 6.79 -3.09 2.34
C SER A 168 6.18 -4.42 1.93
N TYR A 169 6.91 -5.19 1.13
CA TYR A 169 6.55 -6.56 0.78
C TYR A 169 7.80 -7.44 0.70
N ASN A 170 7.61 -8.74 0.90
CA ASN A 170 8.66 -9.75 0.75
C ASN A 170 8.17 -10.81 -0.23
N PHE A 171 9.01 -11.14 -1.22
CA PHE A 171 8.77 -12.27 -2.11
C PHE A 171 9.83 -13.34 -1.84
N THR A 172 9.38 -14.57 -1.67
CA THR A 172 10.24 -15.74 -1.48
C THR A 172 9.92 -16.80 -2.53
N LEU A 173 10.90 -17.16 -3.36
CA LEU A 173 10.82 -18.27 -4.31
C LEU A 173 11.17 -19.59 -3.59
N GLU A 174 10.32 -20.60 -3.74
CA GLU A 174 10.38 -21.85 -2.97
C GLU A 174 10.45 -23.09 -3.88
N GLY A 175 9.99 -22.95 -5.13
CA GLY A 175 10.04 -23.97 -6.16
C GLY A 175 10.16 -23.34 -7.55
N PRO A 176 10.48 -24.16 -8.57
CA PRO A 176 10.70 -23.66 -9.91
C PRO A 176 9.37 -23.37 -10.62
N ILE A 177 9.45 -22.65 -11.71
CA ILE A 177 8.37 -22.23 -12.59
C ILE A 177 8.76 -22.65 -14.00
N ASP A 178 7.80 -23.14 -14.77
CA ASP A 178 8.10 -23.51 -16.14
C ASP A 178 8.18 -22.26 -17.02
N HIS A 179 9.37 -22.02 -17.58
CA HIS A 179 9.60 -20.96 -18.54
C HIS A 179 9.14 -21.35 -19.95
N ALA A 180 8.73 -20.35 -20.74
CA ALA A 180 8.47 -20.55 -22.16
C ALA A 180 9.75 -20.98 -22.88
N THR A 181 9.63 -21.81 -23.93
CA THR A 181 10.80 -22.31 -24.66
C THR A 181 11.70 -21.16 -25.17
N GLY A 182 12.94 -21.13 -24.69
CA GLY A 182 13.93 -20.12 -25.05
C GLY A 182 13.78 -18.78 -24.33
N SER A 183 12.98 -18.73 -23.25
CA SER A 183 12.91 -17.59 -22.32
C SER A 183 13.85 -17.83 -21.16
N ASP A 184 14.69 -16.86 -20.84
CA ASP A 184 15.60 -16.92 -19.68
C ASP A 184 15.03 -16.17 -18.46
N GLU A 185 13.85 -15.56 -18.59
CA GLU A 185 13.18 -14.83 -17.52
C GLU A 185 11.66 -14.86 -17.68
N LEU A 186 10.95 -14.64 -16.58
CA LEU A 186 9.51 -14.41 -16.52
C LEU A 186 9.24 -13.29 -15.52
N THR A 187 8.38 -12.33 -15.87
CA THR A 187 7.94 -11.29 -14.91
C THR A 187 6.48 -11.51 -14.52
N LEU A 188 6.24 -11.73 -13.23
CA LEU A 188 4.93 -11.75 -12.61
C LEU A 188 4.57 -10.33 -12.15
N ASN A 189 3.34 -9.91 -12.47
CA ASN A 189 2.82 -8.60 -12.10
C ASN A 189 1.70 -8.81 -11.08
N PHE A 190 1.90 -8.31 -9.86
CA PHE A 190 0.93 -8.40 -8.78
C PHE A 190 0.25 -7.03 -8.59
N PRO A 191 -0.99 -6.83 -9.07
CA PRO A 191 -1.68 -5.56 -8.91
C PRO A 191 -2.06 -5.36 -7.44
N ILE A 192 -1.67 -4.23 -6.87
CA ILE A 192 -1.89 -3.89 -5.46
C ILE A 192 -2.88 -2.74 -5.35
N ILE A 193 -3.78 -2.79 -4.37
CA ILE A 193 -4.75 -1.75 -4.04
C ILE A 193 -4.42 -1.22 -2.64
N ALA A 194 -4.34 0.10 -2.52
CA ALA A 194 -4.43 0.80 -1.24
C ALA A 194 -5.88 1.25 -1.02
N THR A 195 -6.36 1.12 0.21
CA THR A 195 -7.67 1.64 0.65
C THR A 195 -7.47 2.50 1.88
N ASP A 196 -8.04 3.69 1.89
CA ASP A 196 -8.02 4.58 3.05
C ASP A 196 -9.21 4.35 3.99
N PHE A 197 -9.32 5.21 5.00
CA PHE A 197 -10.29 5.06 6.06
C PHE A 197 -11.74 5.21 5.57
N ASP A 198 -11.98 6.09 4.61
CA ASP A 198 -13.31 6.43 4.11
C ASP A 198 -13.77 5.47 3.00
N GLY A 199 -12.83 4.75 2.38
CA GLY A 199 -13.07 3.71 1.39
C GLY A 199 -12.54 4.05 -0.01
N ASP A 200 -11.92 5.22 -0.18
CA ASP A 200 -11.23 5.61 -1.38
C ASP A 200 -10.02 4.71 -1.67
N THR A 201 -9.72 4.54 -2.97
CA THR A 201 -8.73 3.55 -3.41
C THR A 201 -7.78 4.08 -4.46
N SER A 202 -6.56 3.55 -4.43
CA SER A 202 -5.60 3.66 -5.55
C SER A 202 -4.94 2.33 -5.82
N SER A 203 -4.41 2.18 -7.03
CA SER A 203 -3.76 0.94 -7.46
C SER A 203 -2.39 1.16 -8.06
N ALA A 204 -1.55 0.14 -7.93
CA ALA A 204 -0.26 0.03 -8.60
C ALA A 204 0.03 -1.43 -8.94
N THR A 205 1.26 -1.74 -9.33
CA THR A 205 1.67 -3.11 -9.65
C THR A 205 3.05 -3.36 -9.08
N ILE A 206 3.22 -4.47 -8.36
CA ILE A 206 4.49 -4.99 -7.90
C ILE A 206 5.03 -5.94 -8.97
N PRO A 207 6.13 -5.60 -9.67
CA PRO A 207 6.75 -6.49 -10.63
C PRO A 207 7.81 -7.37 -9.93
N VAL A 208 7.71 -8.68 -10.17
CA VAL A 208 8.69 -9.67 -9.71
C VAL A 208 9.22 -10.42 -10.93
N THR A 209 10.51 -10.26 -11.22
CA THR A 209 11.19 -11.02 -12.28
C THR A 209 11.82 -12.27 -11.69
N ILE A 210 11.63 -13.40 -12.36
CA ILE A 210 12.18 -14.70 -12.01
C ILE A 210 13.07 -15.11 -13.18
N VAL A 211 14.35 -15.32 -12.90
CA VAL A 211 15.37 -15.73 -13.89
C VAL A 211 15.42 -17.26 -13.93
N ASP A 212 15.41 -17.83 -15.13
CA ASP A 212 15.40 -19.28 -15.38
C ASP A 212 16.77 -19.89 -15.04
N ASP A 213 16.77 -21.08 -14.44
CA ASP A 213 17.99 -21.84 -14.19
C ASP A 213 18.47 -22.55 -15.47
N GLN A 214 19.76 -22.41 -15.78
CA GLN A 214 20.36 -23.13 -16.89
C GLN A 214 20.99 -24.45 -16.44
N PRO A 215 20.80 -25.55 -17.18
CA PRO A 215 21.37 -26.84 -16.81
C PRO A 215 22.90 -26.81 -16.83
N THR A 216 23.54 -27.29 -15.76
CA THR A 216 25.00 -27.48 -15.69
C THR A 216 25.39 -28.96 -15.74
N ILE A 217 26.48 -29.28 -16.45
CA ILE A 217 27.07 -30.62 -16.47
C ILE A 217 28.38 -30.58 -15.67
N ASN A 218 28.38 -31.26 -14.52
CA ASN A 218 29.56 -31.43 -13.69
C ASN A 218 30.13 -32.86 -13.78
N ASN A 219 31.44 -33.01 -13.60
CA ASN A 219 32.13 -34.31 -13.50
C ASN A 219 31.98 -35.24 -14.72
N VAL A 220 32.29 -34.75 -15.92
CA VAL A 220 32.52 -35.65 -17.07
C VAL A 220 33.77 -36.48 -16.81
N GLN A 221 33.59 -37.73 -16.37
CA GLN A 221 34.68 -38.65 -16.11
C GLN A 221 34.92 -39.53 -17.34
N ALA A 222 36.13 -39.51 -17.88
CA ALA A 222 36.53 -40.44 -18.93
C ALA A 222 36.62 -41.86 -18.33
N ILE A 223 36.03 -42.82 -19.05
CA ILE A 223 36.03 -44.26 -18.70
C ILE A 223 37.44 -44.86 -18.83
#